data_AF-A0AAW5F9W6-F1
#
_entry.id   AF-A0AAW5F9W6-F1
#
_cell.length_a   1.000
_cell.length_b   1.000
_cell.length_c   1.000
_cell.angle_alpha   90.00
_cell.angle_beta   90.00
_cell.angle_gamma   90.00
#
_symmetry.space_group_name_H-M   'P 1'
#
loop_
_entity.id
_entity.type
_entity.pdbx_description
1 polymer ?
#
loop_
_entity_poly.entity_id
_entity_poly.type
_entity_poly.pdbx_seq_one_letter_code
_entity_poly.pdbx_strand_id
1 'polypeptide(L)'
;MPSIGLSIYSLRVLRFRGEDAELHNLKDGKSLFDFAKEFIENNMENYVDEEGNENIFAFSDWDIRTIIDQNSNKLYTLLYGRIKSGSYGSEGELVDKETGKVTHKITSKEAPVLPFSFCISVADCEKDDGVTTAIAIFQNIGGNGVKTIFEEHFKAFLKSKI
;
A
#
# COMPACT_ATOMS: atom_id res chain seq x y z
N MET A 1 3.58 15.70 -18.56
CA MET A 1 3.39 14.48 -17.75
C MET A 1 3.48 14.88 -16.29
N PRO A 2 2.57 14.42 -15.42
CA PRO A 2 2.76 14.58 -13.99
C PRO A 2 4.07 13.91 -13.58
N SER A 3 4.80 14.52 -12.64
CA SER A 3 6.04 13.94 -12.12
C SER A 3 5.72 12.65 -11.37
N ILE A 4 6.53 11.61 -11.63
CA ILE A 4 6.50 10.37 -10.87
C ILE A 4 7.58 10.45 -9.82
N GLY A 5 7.19 10.36 -8.55
CA GLY A 5 8.09 10.30 -7.40
C GLY A 5 8.03 8.92 -6.74
N LEU A 6 9.08 8.59 -5.99
CA LEU A 6 9.10 7.45 -5.08
C LEU A 6 9.39 7.94 -3.67
N SER A 7 8.59 7.47 -2.71
CA SER A 7 8.88 7.64 -1.29
C SER A 7 9.29 6.31 -0.71
N ILE A 8 10.44 6.28 -0.02
CA ILE A 8 11.04 5.08 0.55
C ILE A 8 11.10 5.24 2.07
N TYR A 9 10.67 4.21 2.78
CA TYR A 9 10.58 4.19 4.23
C TYR A 9 11.13 2.89 4.80
N SER A 10 11.64 2.94 6.02
CA SER A 10 11.74 1.75 6.86
C SER A 10 10.36 1.45 7.46
N LEU A 11 9.95 0.20 7.40
CA LEU A 11 8.73 -0.30 8.03
C LEU A 11 9.12 -1.24 9.16
N ARG A 12 8.55 -1.00 10.34
CA ARG A 12 8.73 -1.81 11.54
C ARG A 12 7.38 -2.04 12.20
N VAL A 13 7.22 -3.19 12.83
CA VAL A 13 6.03 -3.53 13.61
C VAL A 13 6.44 -3.59 15.07
N LEU A 14 5.86 -2.73 15.91
CA LEU A 14 6.18 -2.67 17.33
C LEU A 14 5.25 -3.59 18.12
N ARG A 15 5.81 -4.41 19.01
CA ARG A 15 5.05 -5.17 20.00
C ARG A 15 4.62 -4.25 21.16
N PHE A 16 3.63 -4.68 21.94
CA PHE A 16 3.10 -3.93 23.10
C PHE A 16 4.19 -3.50 24.12
N ARG A 17 5.30 -4.24 24.21
CA ARG A 17 6.42 -3.93 25.11
C ARG A 17 7.44 -2.92 24.55
N GLY A 18 7.23 -2.41 23.32
CA GLY A 18 8.13 -1.47 22.66
C GLY A 18 9.29 -2.12 21.90
N GLU A 19 9.35 -3.45 21.87
CA GLU A 19 10.32 -4.22 21.07
C GLU A 19 9.83 -4.37 19.62
N ASP A 20 10.75 -4.32 18.66
CA ASP A 20 10.43 -4.59 17.26
C ASP A 20 10.07 -6.09 17.08
N ALA A 21 9.04 -6.36 16.30
CA ALA A 21 8.61 -7.72 15.98
C ALA A 21 9.46 -8.31 14.84
N GLU A 22 9.78 -9.59 14.94
CA GLU A 22 10.35 -10.37 13.86
C GLU A 22 9.33 -10.51 12.72
N LEU A 23 9.70 -10.09 11.51
CA LEU A 23 8.79 -9.90 10.39
C LEU A 23 8.45 -11.19 9.63
N HIS A 24 9.21 -12.27 9.78
CA HIS A 24 8.85 -13.59 9.24
C HIS A 24 7.90 -14.34 10.17
N ASN A 25 7.80 -13.93 11.44
CA ASN A 25 6.94 -14.54 12.44
C ASN A 25 6.35 -13.48 13.39
N LEU A 26 5.40 -12.70 12.88
CA LEU A 26 4.70 -11.68 13.66
C LEU A 26 3.80 -12.32 14.73
N LYS A 27 2.97 -13.29 14.34
CA LYS A 27 2.04 -13.99 15.23
C LYS A 27 1.62 -15.35 14.66
N ASP A 28 1.59 -16.37 15.50
CA ASP A 28 1.13 -17.73 15.17
C ASP A 28 1.77 -18.32 13.90
N GLY A 29 3.06 -18.01 13.66
CA GLY A 29 3.79 -18.46 12.47
C GLY A 29 3.51 -17.67 11.18
N LYS A 30 2.65 -16.65 11.23
CA LYS A 30 2.37 -15.76 10.11
C LYS A 30 3.39 -14.62 10.03
N SER A 31 3.91 -14.39 8.83
CA SER A 31 4.81 -13.29 8.49
C SER A 31 4.07 -11.98 8.23
N LEU A 32 4.83 -10.88 8.12
CA LEU A 32 4.35 -9.59 7.61
C LEU A 32 3.60 -9.74 6.28
N PHE A 33 4.08 -10.60 5.38
CA PHE A 33 3.47 -10.78 4.08
C PHE A 33 2.15 -11.54 4.13
N ASP A 34 1.96 -12.44 5.09
CA ASP A 34 0.67 -13.11 5.29
C ASP A 34 -0.40 -12.11 5.74
N PHE A 35 -0.05 -11.23 6.69
CA PHE A 35 -0.96 -10.17 7.13
C PHE A 35 -1.19 -9.11 6.06
N ALA A 36 -0.15 -8.71 5.32
CA ALA A 36 -0.27 -7.74 4.25
C ALA A 36 -1.12 -8.28 3.09
N LYS A 37 -0.98 -9.58 2.75
CA LYS A 37 -1.86 -10.27 1.79
C LYS A 37 -3.32 -10.22 2.24
N GLU A 38 -3.61 -10.65 3.46
CA GLU A 38 -4.98 -10.64 4.01
C GLU A 38 -5.56 -9.23 4.00
N PHE A 39 -4.77 -8.22 4.38
CA PHE A 39 -5.16 -6.83 4.31
C PHE A 39 -5.47 -6.38 2.88
N ILE A 40 -4.62 -6.70 1.91
CA ILE A 40 -4.84 -6.34 0.51
C ILE A 40 -6.10 -6.98 -0.03
N GLU A 41 -6.25 -8.30 0.13
CA GLU A 41 -7.40 -9.07 -0.38
C GLU A 41 -8.73 -8.55 0.19
N ASN A 42 -8.77 -8.19 1.48
CA ASN A 42 -9.96 -7.58 2.11
C ASN A 42 -10.36 -6.22 1.52
N ASN A 43 -9.44 -5.54 0.82
CA ASN A 43 -9.62 -4.18 0.28
C ASN A 43 -9.50 -4.15 -1.26
N MET A 44 -9.76 -5.27 -1.94
CA MET A 44 -9.78 -5.35 -3.40
C MET A 44 -11.18 -5.27 -4.02
N GLU A 45 -12.22 -5.75 -3.33
CA GLU A 45 -13.56 -5.88 -3.92
C GLU A 45 -14.27 -4.53 -4.08
N ASN A 46 -14.15 -3.66 -3.08
CA ASN A 46 -14.85 -2.38 -3.03
C ASN A 46 -13.88 -1.27 -2.63
N TYR A 47 -14.17 -0.04 -3.08
CA TYR A 47 -13.49 1.14 -2.58
C TYR A 47 -13.88 1.37 -1.13
N VAL A 48 -12.85 1.49 -0.28
CA VAL A 48 -12.99 1.92 1.11
C VAL A 48 -13.11 3.44 1.11
N ASP A 49 -14.11 3.94 1.81
CA ASP A 49 -14.33 5.36 2.02
C ASP A 49 -13.63 5.85 3.29
N GLU A 50 -12.74 6.81 3.10
CA GLU A 50 -12.05 7.56 4.15
C GLU A 50 -12.71 8.92 4.32
N GLU A 51 -13.92 8.93 4.88
CA GLU A 51 -14.74 10.14 5.03
C GLU A 51 -13.97 11.29 5.70
N GLY A 52 -13.14 10.99 6.70
CA GLY A 52 -12.33 11.99 7.40
C GLY A 52 -11.30 12.72 6.53
N ASN A 53 -10.93 12.13 5.38
CA ASN A 53 -9.94 12.65 4.44
C ASN A 53 -10.54 12.93 3.04
N GLU A 54 -11.86 12.79 2.87
CA GLU A 54 -12.56 12.90 1.58
C GLU A 54 -11.87 12.11 0.46
N ASN A 55 -11.43 10.89 0.77
CA ASN A 55 -10.68 10.03 -0.15
C ASN A 55 -11.28 8.63 -0.22
N ILE A 56 -11.14 7.98 -1.36
CA ILE A 56 -11.44 6.56 -1.50
C ILE A 56 -10.20 5.81 -1.98
N PHE A 57 -10.06 4.56 -1.57
CA PHE A 57 -9.02 3.69 -2.10
C PHE A 57 -9.46 2.23 -2.26
N ALA A 58 -8.80 1.52 -3.15
CA ALA A 58 -8.90 0.07 -3.30
C ALA A 58 -7.58 -0.49 -3.83
N PHE A 59 -7.26 -1.72 -3.48
CA PHE A 59 -6.19 -2.46 -4.16
C PHE A 59 -6.72 -3.01 -5.47
N SER A 60 -5.88 -3.05 -6.50
CA SER A 60 -6.26 -3.60 -7.80
C SER A 60 -5.41 -4.76 -8.28
N ASP A 61 -4.22 -4.92 -7.70
CA ASP A 61 -3.27 -5.95 -8.09
C ASP A 61 -2.23 -6.13 -6.97
N TRP A 62 -1.75 -7.35 -6.79
CA TRP A 62 -0.65 -7.68 -5.90
C TRP A 62 0.00 -9.01 -6.27
N ASP A 63 1.27 -9.16 -5.92
CA ASP A 63 2.01 -10.41 -6.05
C ASP A 63 3.13 -10.46 -5.00
N ILE A 64 3.57 -11.69 -4.68
CA ILE A 64 4.68 -11.95 -3.76
C ILE A 64 5.76 -12.75 -4.48
N ARG A 65 7.00 -12.27 -4.40
CA ARG A 65 8.14 -12.93 -5.02
C ARG A 65 9.32 -13.04 -4.07
N THR A 66 9.79 -14.25 -3.84
CA THR A 66 11.07 -14.52 -3.17
C THR A 66 12.20 -14.51 -4.18
N ILE A 67 13.25 -13.76 -3.88
CA ILE A 67 14.48 -13.69 -4.67
C ILE A 67 15.52 -14.59 -4.03
N ILE A 68 16.12 -15.45 -4.84
CA ILE A 68 17.15 -16.42 -4.43
C ILE A 68 18.46 -16.14 -5.16
N ASP A 69 19.59 -16.50 -4.53
CA ASP A 69 20.91 -16.45 -5.17
C ASP A 69 21.20 -17.70 -6.01
N GLN A 70 22.38 -17.74 -6.62
CA GLN A 70 22.87 -18.88 -7.41
C GLN A 70 23.03 -20.18 -6.61
N ASN A 71 23.09 -20.10 -5.28
CA ASN A 71 23.23 -21.23 -4.37
C ASN A 71 21.87 -21.65 -3.77
N SER A 72 20.75 -21.12 -4.28
CA SER A 72 19.40 -21.33 -3.75
C SER A 72 19.16 -20.79 -2.34
N ASN A 73 20.01 -19.89 -1.85
CA ASN A 73 19.74 -19.16 -0.61
C ASN A 73 18.68 -18.09 -0.91
N LYS A 74 17.68 -17.99 -0.04
CA LYS A 74 16.74 -16.87 -0.10
C LYS A 74 17.47 -15.60 0.32
N LEU A 75 17.30 -14.53 -0.46
CA LEU A 75 17.93 -13.24 -0.20
C LEU A 75 16.93 -12.26 0.42
N TYR A 76 15.74 -12.17 -0.17
CA TYR A 76 14.65 -11.33 0.31
C TYR A 76 13.35 -11.74 -0.36
N THR A 77 12.24 -11.37 0.25
CA THR A 77 10.91 -11.49 -0.34
C THR A 77 10.32 -10.11 -0.59
N LEU A 78 9.65 -9.95 -1.73
CA LEU A 78 8.95 -8.75 -2.15
C LEU A 78 7.45 -9.01 -2.13
N LEU A 79 6.69 -8.05 -1.59
CA LEU A 79 5.28 -7.85 -1.88
C LEU A 79 5.16 -6.58 -2.71
N TYR A 80 4.57 -6.64 -3.88
CA TYR A 80 4.35 -5.45 -4.73
C TYR A 80 2.95 -5.47 -5.31
N GLY A 81 2.45 -4.30 -5.69
CA GLY A 81 1.09 -4.19 -6.21
C GLY A 81 0.69 -2.78 -6.57
N ARG A 82 -0.61 -2.58 -6.74
CA ARG A 82 -1.22 -1.29 -7.08
C ARG A 82 -2.37 -0.94 -6.15
N ILE A 83 -2.31 0.29 -5.64
CA ILE A 83 -3.40 0.96 -4.91
C ILE A 83 -4.00 1.98 -5.85
N LYS A 84 -5.31 1.97 -5.98
CA LYS A 84 -6.09 3.00 -6.65
C LYS A 84 -6.62 3.96 -5.59
N SER A 85 -6.42 5.26 -5.77
CA SER A 85 -6.94 6.27 -4.84
C SER A 85 -7.40 7.53 -5.57
N GLY A 86 -8.42 8.20 -5.03
CA GLY A 86 -8.96 9.46 -5.54
C GLY A 86 -9.67 10.24 -4.44
N SER A 87 -9.62 11.57 -4.51
CA SER A 87 -10.36 12.46 -3.61
C SER A 87 -11.72 12.83 -4.19
N TYR A 88 -12.72 12.99 -3.32
CA TYR A 88 -14.06 13.47 -3.67
C TYR A 88 -14.38 14.78 -2.92
N GLY A 89 -15.64 15.21 -2.92
CA GLY A 89 -16.12 16.41 -2.21
C GLY A 89 -16.17 17.67 -3.08
N SER A 90 -15.37 17.70 -4.15
CA SER A 90 -15.38 18.78 -5.14
C SER A 90 -16.23 18.45 -6.36
N GLU A 91 -17.06 19.40 -6.80
CA GLU A 91 -17.81 19.30 -8.05
C GLU A 91 -16.99 19.84 -9.22
N GLY A 92 -17.26 19.35 -10.43
CA GLY A 92 -16.55 19.78 -11.63
C GLY A 92 -17.14 19.25 -12.93
N GLU A 93 -16.42 19.46 -14.03
CA GLU A 93 -16.81 19.00 -15.36
C GLU A 93 -15.64 18.28 -16.04
N LEU A 94 -15.92 17.11 -16.63
CA LEU A 94 -15.03 16.50 -17.60
C LEU A 94 -15.34 17.10 -18.97
N VAL A 95 -14.34 17.67 -19.61
CA VAL A 95 -14.42 18.26 -20.94
C VAL A 95 -13.54 17.45 -21.87
N ASP A 96 -14.09 17.05 -23.02
CA ASP A 96 -13.31 16.44 -24.08
C ASP A 96 -12.33 17.49 -24.66
N LYS A 97 -11.03 17.21 -24.55
CA LYS A 97 -9.99 18.17 -24.92
C LYS A 97 -9.95 18.52 -26.41
N GLU A 98 -10.47 17.64 -27.28
CA GLU A 98 -10.43 17.83 -28.73
C GLU A 98 -11.64 18.65 -29.22
N THR A 99 -12.80 18.47 -28.59
CA THR A 99 -14.07 19.09 -29.01
C THR A 99 -14.53 20.24 -28.12
N GLY A 100 -13.98 20.38 -26.91
CA GLY A 100 -14.38 21.37 -25.91
C GLY A 100 -15.75 21.12 -25.29
N LYS A 101 -16.37 19.95 -25.55
CA LYS A 101 -17.70 19.62 -25.02
C LYS A 101 -17.59 18.97 -23.64
N VAL A 102 -18.48 19.36 -22.73
CA VAL A 102 -18.67 18.67 -21.45
C VAL A 102 -19.17 17.26 -21.71
N THR A 103 -18.42 16.26 -21.26
CA THR A 103 -18.77 14.83 -21.36
C THR A 103 -19.41 14.30 -20.09
N HIS A 104 -19.08 14.87 -18.93
CA HIS A 104 -19.63 14.46 -17.64
C HIS A 104 -19.59 15.61 -16.63
N LYS A 105 -20.58 15.67 -15.73
CA LYS A 105 -20.55 16.57 -14.57
C LYS A 105 -20.21 15.75 -13.34
N ILE A 106 -19.04 15.99 -12.76
CA ILE A 106 -18.56 15.33 -11.55
C ILE A 106 -19.33 15.92 -10.37
N THR A 107 -20.02 15.06 -9.63
CA THR A 107 -20.67 15.40 -8.37
C THR A 107 -19.70 15.28 -7.20
N SER A 108 -20.05 15.87 -6.05
CA SER A 108 -19.25 15.76 -4.82
C SER A 108 -19.06 14.33 -4.30
N LYS A 109 -19.81 13.35 -4.84
CA LYS A 109 -19.72 11.93 -4.49
C LYS A 109 -18.87 11.10 -5.45
N GLU A 110 -18.34 11.72 -6.49
CA GLU A 110 -17.52 11.05 -7.49
C GLU A 110 -16.06 11.42 -7.31
N ALA A 111 -15.20 10.40 -7.25
CA ALA A 111 -13.75 10.60 -7.16
C ALA A 111 -13.07 10.22 -8.48
N PRO A 112 -12.26 11.09 -9.10
CA PRO A 112 -11.32 10.66 -10.12
C PRO A 112 -10.19 9.85 -9.48
N VAL A 113 -10.08 8.58 -9.86
CA VAL A 113 -9.14 7.64 -9.24
C VAL A 113 -7.90 7.42 -10.10
N LEU A 114 -6.72 7.45 -9.47
CA LEU A 114 -5.43 7.16 -10.11
C LEU A 114 -4.79 5.89 -9.52
N PRO A 115 -4.06 5.10 -10.33
CA PRO A 115 -3.29 3.95 -9.85
C PRO A 115 -1.89 4.37 -9.38
N PHE A 116 -1.48 3.84 -8.22
CA PHE A 116 -0.17 4.03 -7.59
C PHE A 116 0.46 2.69 -7.29
N SER A 117 1.71 2.50 -7.70
CA SER A 117 2.47 1.28 -7.41
C SER A 117 3.08 1.32 -6.00
N PHE A 118 3.18 0.17 -5.34
CA PHE A 118 3.91 0.04 -4.08
C PHE A 118 4.75 -1.24 -4.06
N CYS A 119 5.74 -1.28 -3.17
CA CYS A 119 6.57 -2.46 -2.91
C CYS A 119 6.99 -2.48 -1.44
N ILE A 120 6.99 -3.65 -0.82
CA ILE A 120 7.51 -3.92 0.52
C ILE A 120 8.50 -5.07 0.40
N SER A 121 9.73 -4.89 0.89
CA SER A 121 10.73 -5.96 0.96
C SER A 121 11.15 -6.29 2.38
N VAL A 122 11.34 -7.58 2.64
CA VAL A 122 11.92 -8.10 3.88
C VAL A 122 13.10 -8.99 3.48
N ALA A 123 14.26 -8.73 4.06
CA ALA A 123 15.45 -9.53 3.83
C ALA A 123 15.29 -10.92 4.47
N ASP A 124 15.78 -11.96 3.81
CA ASP A 124 15.82 -13.33 4.33
C ASP A 124 17.25 -13.57 4.81
N CYS A 125 17.56 -13.06 6.01
CA CYS A 125 18.89 -13.14 6.59
C CYS A 125 18.82 -13.60 8.05
N GLU A 126 19.74 -14.48 8.44
CA GLU A 126 19.85 -14.92 9.83
C GLU A 126 20.47 -13.81 10.67
N LYS A 127 19.76 -13.41 11.72
CA LYS A 127 20.22 -12.49 12.76
C LYS A 127 19.77 -13.03 14.12
N ASP A 128 20.53 -12.74 15.17
CA ASP A 128 20.22 -13.18 16.54
C ASP A 128 18.81 -12.74 17.00
N ASP A 129 18.39 -11.53 16.60
CA ASP A 129 17.04 -10.98 16.89
C ASP A 129 16.04 -11.16 15.73
N GLY A 130 16.42 -11.92 14.70
CA GLY A 130 15.68 -12.05 13.44
C GLY A 130 15.60 -10.74 12.63
N VAL A 131 14.69 -10.70 11.65
CA VAL A 131 14.58 -9.54 10.74
C VAL A 131 13.42 -8.66 11.16
N THR A 132 13.73 -7.50 11.71
CA THR A 132 12.75 -6.59 12.33
C THR A 132 12.40 -5.38 11.47
N THR A 133 13.10 -5.17 10.35
CA THR A 133 12.93 -4.01 9.48
C THR A 133 12.70 -4.42 8.04
N ALA A 134 11.64 -3.88 7.45
CA ALA A 134 11.32 -3.94 6.03
C ALA A 134 11.64 -2.61 5.35
N ILE A 135 11.75 -2.63 4.02
CA ILE A 135 11.76 -1.42 3.19
C ILE A 135 10.42 -1.32 2.48
N ALA A 136 9.73 -0.19 2.64
CA ALA A 136 8.48 0.11 1.93
C ALA A 136 8.69 1.25 0.93
N ILE A 137 8.20 1.08 -0.29
CA ILE A 137 8.33 2.01 -1.41
C ILE A 137 6.93 2.32 -1.92
N PHE A 138 6.59 3.60 -2.05
CA PHE A 138 5.32 4.06 -2.57
C PHE A 138 5.52 5.03 -3.73
N GLN A 139 4.77 4.84 -4.81
CA GLN A 139 4.72 5.77 -5.92
C GLN A 139 3.88 6.99 -5.55
N ASN A 140 4.36 8.16 -5.97
CA ASN A 140 3.61 9.41 -5.93
C ASN A 140 3.43 9.96 -7.35
N ILE A 141 2.28 10.58 -7.62
CA ILE A 141 1.93 11.19 -8.91
C ILE A 141 1.46 12.62 -8.65
N GLY A 142 2.23 13.61 -9.13
CA GLY A 142 1.82 15.02 -9.07
C GLY A 142 1.54 15.56 -7.66
N GLY A 143 2.20 15.01 -6.63
CA GLY A 143 2.01 15.37 -5.22
C GLY A 143 1.05 14.46 -4.45
N ASN A 144 0.24 13.66 -5.15
CA ASN A 144 -0.61 12.64 -4.52
C ASN A 144 0.20 11.37 -4.26
N GLY A 145 0.02 10.78 -3.08
CA GLY A 145 0.70 9.56 -2.67
C GLY A 145 -0.21 8.69 -1.79
N VAL A 146 0.07 7.39 -1.77
CA VAL A 146 -0.77 6.40 -1.08
C VAL A 146 -0.16 5.87 0.22
N LYS A 147 0.99 6.41 0.64
CA LYS A 147 1.69 5.98 1.85
C LYS A 147 0.83 6.13 3.10
N THR A 148 0.19 7.29 3.30
CA THR A 148 -0.60 7.57 4.50
C THR A 148 -1.81 6.65 4.58
N ILE A 149 -2.52 6.50 3.47
CA ILE A 149 -3.65 5.57 3.32
C ILE A 149 -3.20 4.14 3.69
N PHE A 150 -2.10 3.65 3.09
CA PHE A 150 -1.60 2.33 3.41
C PHE A 150 -1.25 2.18 4.89
N GLU A 151 -0.49 3.12 5.46
CA GLU A 151 -0.04 3.04 6.84
C GLU A 151 -1.19 3.02 7.84
N GLU A 152 -2.15 3.94 7.73
CA GLU A 152 -3.24 4.09 8.69
C GLU A 152 -4.13 2.84 8.70
N HIS A 153 -4.51 2.36 7.51
CA HIS A 153 -5.35 1.18 7.36
C HIS A 153 -4.64 -0.10 7.74
N PHE A 154 -3.40 -0.28 7.29
CA PHE A 154 -2.66 -1.49 7.61
C PHE A 154 -2.33 -1.55 9.11
N LYS A 155 -2.04 -0.42 9.75
CA LYS A 155 -1.85 -0.34 11.20
C LYS A 155 -3.13 -0.67 11.97
N ALA A 156 -4.28 -0.15 11.54
CA ALA A 156 -5.56 -0.49 12.13
C ALA A 156 -5.88 -1.99 11.98
N PHE A 157 -5.65 -2.53 10.79
CA PHE A 157 -5.78 -3.96 10.50
C PHE A 157 -4.89 -4.81 11.42
N LEU A 158 -3.59 -4.50 11.51
CA LEU A 158 -2.66 -5.22 12.38
C LEU A 158 -3.09 -5.16 13.84
N LYS A 159 -3.46 -3.98 14.37
CA LYS A 159 -3.94 -3.84 15.76
C LYS A 159 -5.16 -4.71 16.08
N SER A 160 -5.99 -5.01 15.10
CA SER A 160 -7.15 -5.92 15.28
C SER A 160 -6.76 -7.41 15.30
N LYS A 161 -5.55 -7.75 14.82
CA LYS A 161 -5.09 -9.12 14.60
C LYS A 161 -3.99 -9.55 15.56
N ILE A 162 -3.05 -8.66 15.91
CA ILE A 162 -1.85 -9.00 16.69
C ILE A 162 -1.85 -8.40 18.09
#